data_AF-A0A1V6FV36-F1
#
_entry.id   AF-A0A1V6FV36-F1
#
_cell.length_a   1.000
_cell.length_b   1.000
_cell.length_c   1.000
_cell.angle_alpha   90.00
_cell.angle_beta   90.00
_cell.angle_gamma   90.00
#
_symmetry.space_group_name_H-M   'P 1'
#
loop_
_entity.id
_entity.type
_entity.pdbx_description
1 polymer ?
#
loop_
_entity_poly.entity_id
_entity_poly.type
_entity_poly.pdbx_seq_one_letter_code
_entity_poly.pdbx_strand_id
1 'polypeptide(L)'
;MALEVLLSKQRILEIYLNNVEWGEGVFGAEAAAQHYYRKPAAKLSAYEAARLAVMLPRPKYFEKVPNSGYLSHRAGTIVARMGDAVLP
;
A
#
# COMPACT_ATOMS: atom_id res chain seq x y z
N MET A 1 9.63 21.20 1.04
CA MET A 1 8.78 22.29 0.53
C MET A 1 8.80 22.42 -0.99
N ALA A 2 9.92 22.21 -1.70
CA ALA A 2 9.95 22.34 -3.17
C ALA A 2 9.12 21.30 -3.96
N LEU A 3 9.00 20.05 -3.47
CA LEU A 3 8.33 18.98 -4.21
C LEU A 3 6.82 19.20 -4.38
N GLU A 4 6.15 19.75 -3.37
CA GLU A 4 4.70 20.02 -3.39
C GLU A 4 4.32 21.26 -4.23
N VAL A 5 5.30 22.12 -4.51
CA VAL A 5 5.11 23.32 -5.36
C VAL A 5 5.21 22.94 -6.84
N LEU A 6 5.96 21.89 -7.17
CA LEU A 6 6.27 21.50 -8.54
C LEU A 6 5.45 20.30 -9.04
N LEU A 7 4.92 19.46 -8.13
CA LEU A 7 4.18 18.25 -8.47
C LEU A 7 2.80 18.22 -7.81
N SER A 8 1.81 17.69 -8.52
CA SER A 8 0.49 17.42 -7.94
C SER A 8 0.57 16.36 -6.84
N LYS A 9 -0.39 16.38 -5.89
CA LYS A 9 -0.49 15.37 -4.83
C LYS A 9 -0.59 13.95 -5.40
N GLN A 10 -1.32 13.78 -6.50
CA GLN A 10 -1.40 12.52 -7.24
C GLN A 10 -0.01 12.06 -7.73
N ARG A 11 0.79 12.95 -8.33
CA ARG A 11 2.12 12.59 -8.83
C ARG A 11 3.09 12.24 -7.70
N ILE A 12 3.02 12.95 -6.58
CA ILE A 12 3.81 12.63 -5.38
C ILE A 12 3.46 11.23 -4.87
N LEU A 13 2.16 10.92 -4.77
CA LEU A 13 1.70 9.62 -4.32
C LEU A 13 2.13 8.49 -5.28
N GLU A 14 2.04 8.72 -6.59
CA GLU A 14 2.50 7.75 -7.60
C GLU A 14 4.00 7.46 -7.47
N ILE A 15 4.83 8.49 -7.36
CA ILE A 15 6.27 8.34 -7.15
C ILE A 15 6.54 7.56 -5.86
N TYR A 16 5.87 7.93 -4.77
CA TYR A 16 5.99 7.22 -3.49
C TYR A 16 5.66 5.73 -3.64
N LEU A 17 4.48 5.42 -4.19
CA LEU A 17 4.01 4.03 -4.33
C LEU A 17 4.87 3.19 -5.27
N ASN A 18 5.63 3.81 -6.20
CA ASN A 18 6.56 3.09 -7.07
C ASN A 18 7.95 2.88 -6.44
N ASN A 19 8.29 3.57 -5.36
CA ASN A 19 9.64 3.54 -4.78
C ASN A 19 9.72 2.88 -3.40
N VAL A 20 8.63 2.77 -2.65
CA VAL A 20 8.70 2.15 -1.32
C VAL A 20 8.81 0.63 -1.37
N GLU A 21 9.44 0.07 -0.34
CA GLU A 21 9.69 -1.37 -0.18
C GLU A 21 8.55 -2.03 0.62
N TRP A 22 7.98 -3.12 0.09
CA TRP A 22 6.92 -3.92 0.73
C TRP A 22 7.40 -5.27 1.31
N GLY A 23 8.67 -5.60 1.12
CA GLY A 23 9.31 -6.86 1.50
C GLY A 23 10.73 -6.85 0.95
N GLU A 24 11.56 -7.80 1.34
CA GLU A 24 12.95 -7.84 0.92
C GLU A 24 13.09 -7.89 -0.61
N GLY A 25 13.52 -6.77 -1.21
CA GLY A 25 13.67 -6.66 -2.66
C GLY A 25 12.37 -6.41 -3.43
N VAL A 26 11.23 -6.19 -2.75
CA VAL A 26 9.92 -5.95 -3.38
C VAL A 26 9.61 -4.45 -3.37
N PHE A 27 10.03 -3.76 -4.42
CA PHE A 27 9.87 -2.30 -4.57
C PHE A 27 8.71 -1.95 -5.49
N GLY A 28 7.83 -1.08 -5.01
CA GLY A 28 6.70 -0.57 -5.78
C GLY A 28 5.41 -1.39 -5.63
N ALA A 29 4.28 -0.70 -5.74
CA ALA A 29 2.96 -1.27 -5.51
C ALA A 29 2.60 -2.37 -6.52
N GLU A 30 3.03 -2.27 -7.77
CA GLU A 30 2.83 -3.32 -8.78
C GLU A 30 3.61 -4.58 -8.43
N ALA A 31 4.89 -4.46 -8.08
CA ALA A 31 5.70 -5.60 -7.66
C ALA A 31 5.13 -6.26 -6.42
N ALA A 32 4.65 -5.46 -5.45
CA ALA A 32 3.98 -5.97 -4.26
C ALA A 32 2.68 -6.74 -4.60
N ALA A 33 1.85 -6.20 -5.49
CA ALA A 33 0.61 -6.86 -5.92
C ALA A 33 0.89 -8.23 -6.57
N GLN A 34 1.90 -8.27 -7.45
CA GLN A 34 2.33 -9.52 -8.09
C GLN A 34 2.92 -10.51 -7.08
N HIS A 35 3.76 -10.03 -6.16
CA HIS A 35 4.41 -10.87 -5.15
C HIS A 35 3.39 -11.51 -4.18
N TYR A 36 2.50 -10.71 -3.59
CA TYR A 36 1.58 -11.18 -2.55
C TYR A 36 0.29 -11.79 -3.08
N TYR A 37 -0.19 -11.35 -4.26
CA TYR A 37 -1.51 -11.72 -4.78
C TYR A 37 -1.51 -12.25 -6.21
N ARG A 38 -0.35 -12.32 -6.88
CA ARG A 38 -0.19 -12.85 -8.25
C ARG A 38 -1.12 -12.19 -9.27
N LYS A 39 -1.30 -10.88 -9.14
CA LYS A 39 -2.14 -10.08 -10.04
C LYS A 39 -1.67 -8.63 -10.11
N PRO A 40 -2.03 -7.89 -11.18
CA PRO A 40 -1.67 -6.49 -11.28
C PRO A 40 -2.33 -5.65 -10.19
N ALA A 41 -1.67 -4.57 -9.78
CA ALA A 41 -2.15 -3.66 -8.72
C ALA A 41 -3.54 -3.09 -9.05
N ALA A 42 -3.82 -2.84 -10.32
CA ALA A 42 -5.13 -2.40 -10.82
C ALA A 42 -6.28 -3.40 -10.57
N LYS A 43 -5.96 -4.67 -10.26
CA LYS A 43 -6.94 -5.74 -9.94
C LYS A 43 -6.97 -6.11 -8.45
N LEU A 44 -6.30 -5.34 -7.60
CA LEU A 44 -6.45 -5.50 -6.15
C LEU A 44 -7.88 -5.11 -5.74
N SER A 45 -8.46 -5.92 -4.87
CA SER A 45 -9.62 -5.52 -4.09
C SER A 45 -9.23 -4.45 -3.08
N ALA A 46 -10.22 -3.69 -2.60
CA ALA A 46 -10.01 -2.68 -1.56
C ALA A 46 -9.32 -3.28 -0.31
N TYR A 47 -9.65 -4.52 0.04
CA TYR A 47 -9.05 -5.19 1.19
C TYR A 47 -7.58 -5.59 0.97
N GLU A 48 -7.23 -6.11 -0.20
CA GLU A 48 -5.84 -6.46 -0.51
C GLU A 48 -4.96 -5.20 -0.59
N ALA A 49 -5.47 -4.13 -1.20
CA ALA A 49 -4.78 -2.83 -1.22
C ALA A 49 -4.59 -2.27 0.19
N ALA A 50 -5.63 -2.34 1.04
CA ALA A 50 -5.53 -1.93 2.44
C ALA A 50 -4.49 -2.76 3.21
N ARG A 51 -4.42 -4.08 3.01
CA ARG A 51 -3.39 -4.92 3.63
C ARG A 51 -1.98 -4.47 3.23
N LEU A 52 -1.73 -4.25 1.94
CA LEU A 52 -0.43 -3.73 1.49
C LEU A 52 -0.12 -2.37 2.12
N ALA A 53 -1.09 -1.47 2.21
CA ALA A 53 -0.89 -0.17 2.85
C ALA A 53 -0.52 -0.30 4.34
N VAL A 54 -1.09 -1.26 5.08
CA VAL A 54 -0.77 -1.50 6.50
C VAL A 54 0.66 -2.06 6.67
N MET A 55 1.23 -2.72 5.66
CA MET A 55 2.59 -3.29 5.75
C MET A 55 3.68 -2.21 5.73
N LEU A 56 3.45 -1.08 5.06
CA LEU A 56 4.44 -0.02 4.80
C LEU A 56 5.24 0.49 6.02
N PRO A 57 4.68 0.59 7.25
CA PRO A 57 5.46 1.02 8.39
C PRO A 57 6.58 0.03 8.78
N ARG A 58 6.40 -1.27 8.52
CA ARG A 58 7.36 -2.33 8.90
C ARG A 58 7.34 -3.50 7.89
N PRO A 59 7.70 -3.27 6.61
CA PRO A 59 7.49 -4.22 5.52
C PRO A 59 8.16 -5.58 5.76
N LYS A 60 9.45 -5.58 6.12
CA LYS A 60 10.24 -6.80 6.42
C LYS A 60 9.72 -7.63 7.60
N TYR A 61 8.99 -6.99 8.53
CA TYR A 61 8.34 -7.71 9.63
C TYR A 61 7.06 -8.36 9.12
N PHE A 62 6.19 -7.59 8.44
CA PHE A 62 4.90 -8.09 7.98
C PHE A 62 5.00 -9.10 6.83
N GLU A 63 6.07 -9.05 6.05
CA GLU A 63 6.43 -10.10 5.09
C GLU A 63 6.59 -11.48 5.74
N LYS A 64 7.13 -11.53 6.97
CA LYS A 64 7.29 -12.79 7.73
C LYS A 64 6.02 -13.25 8.42
N VAL A 65 5.06 -12.35 8.64
CA VAL A 65 3.76 -12.64 9.27
C VAL A 65 2.59 -12.09 8.44
N PRO A 66 2.47 -12.49 7.16
CA PRO A 66 1.54 -11.88 6.22
C PRO A 66 0.07 -12.16 6.56
N ASN A 67 -0.19 -13.17 7.40
CA ASN A 67 -1.52 -13.56 7.88
C ASN A 67 -1.80 -13.12 9.32
N SER A 68 -1.02 -12.19 9.89
CA SER A 68 -1.22 -11.73 11.26
C SER A 68 -2.61 -11.13 11.48
N GLY A 69 -3.17 -11.33 12.69
CA GLY A 69 -4.43 -10.71 13.10
C GLY A 69 -4.37 -9.18 13.06
N TYR A 70 -3.19 -8.61 13.35
CA TYR A 70 -2.94 -7.16 13.26
C TYR A 70 -3.19 -6.63 11.84
N LEU A 71 -2.61 -7.25 10.81
CA LEU A 71 -2.82 -6.84 9.41
C LEU A 71 -4.29 -6.89 9.04
N SER A 72 -4.97 -7.99 9.40
CA SER A 72 -6.38 -8.20 9.08
C SER A 72 -7.28 -7.15 9.76
N HIS A 73 -7.06 -6.87 11.04
CA HIS A 73 -7.83 -5.89 11.81
C HIS A 73 -7.63 -4.45 11.28
N ARG A 74 -6.38 -4.06 11.03
CA ARG A 74 -6.06 -2.71 10.52
C ARG A 74 -6.55 -2.53 9.08
N ALA A 75 -6.41 -3.54 8.23
CA ALA A 75 -6.95 -3.50 6.88
C ALA A 75 -8.48 -3.36 6.88
N GLY A 76 -9.18 -4.10 7.76
CA GLY A 76 -10.62 -3.94 7.94
C GLY A 76 -11.02 -2.52 8.36
N THR A 77 -10.26 -1.89 9.26
CA THR A 77 -10.49 -0.50 9.66
C THR A 77 -10.31 0.47 8.50
N ILE A 78 -9.29 0.28 7.65
CA ILE A 78 -9.05 1.12 6.47
C ILE A 78 -10.19 0.96 5.46
N VAL A 79 -10.59 -0.28 5.15
CA VAL A 79 -11.69 -0.55 4.20
C VAL A 79 -12.98 0.10 4.69
N ALA A 80 -13.31 -0.03 5.98
CA ALA A 80 -14.51 0.57 6.56
C ALA A 80 -14.55 2.10 6.46
N ARG A 81 -13.38 2.76 6.39
CA ARG A 81 -13.27 4.23 6.27
C ARG A 81 -13.03 4.73 4.86
N MET A 82 -12.79 3.83 3.90
CA MET A 82 -12.35 4.19 2.55
C MET A 82 -13.41 5.00 1.78
N GLY A 83 -14.70 4.68 1.98
CA GLY A 83 -15.80 5.39 1.32
C GLY A 83 -15.98 6.84 1.80
N ASP A 84 -15.61 7.13 3.04
CA ASP A 84 -15.74 8.46 3.65
C ASP A 84 -14.46 9.31 3.48
N ALA A 85 -13.41 8.75 2.87
CA ALA A 85 -12.15 9.43 2.69
C ALA A 85 -12.25 10.48 1.57
N VAL A 86 -12.11 11.75 1.92
CA VAL A 86 -11.98 12.82 0.93
C VAL A 86 -10.54 12.79 0.39
N LEU A 87 -10.41 12.48 -0.90
CA LEU A 87 -9.11 12.55 -1.59
C LEU A 87 -8.79 14.02 -1.94
N PRO A 88 -7.56 14.48 -1.68
CA PRO A 88 -7.11 15.82 -2.04
C PRO A 88 -6.86 16.02 -3.54
#